data_AF-A0A9P7Z6P5-F1
#
_entry.id   AF-A0A9P7Z6P5-F1
#
_cell.length_a   1.000
_cell.length_b   1.000
_cell.length_c   1.000
_cell.angle_alpha   90.00
_cell.angle_beta   90.00
_cell.angle_gamma   90.00
#
_symmetry.space_group_name_H-M   'P 1'
#
loop_
_entity.id
_entity.type
_entity.pdbx_description
1 polymer ?
#
loop_
_entity_poly.entity_id
_entity_poly.type
_entity_poly.pdbx_seq_one_letter_code
_entity_poly.pdbx_strand_id
1 'polypeptide(L)'
;MVHLLRVPQYHSPQLETHTYMKPVQVSATRSVYSKISICRTLVPRSIERSFAMSASSKQPRRFAPLKEGGTAVDGVPTLKGIVFDVDGTLCLPQNYMFAEMRNALQIEKPTDILDHIYTLPPEDQEIAFQKIRDIESTACSSQAPQPGLLPLMQYLDLKCIRKGICTRNFNVPVNLLLSKFLPDQIISPIVTRDFRPPKPDPAGILHNAKTWNLTRSDGSGNAEHLIMVGDSIDDMTAGYRAGAATVLLVNEVNAHLATHEHTDLCISRLDELIQVLENGFEGRVKVGEESNTKERAEKVLVGRKD
;
A
#
# COMPACT_ATOMS: atom_id res chain seq x y z
N MET A 1 37.87 -48.64 23.38
CA MET A 1 37.87 -47.97 22.06
C MET A 1 36.47 -47.40 21.84
N VAL A 2 36.23 -46.15 22.25
CA VAL A 2 34.97 -45.44 22.00
C VAL A 2 35.37 -44.02 21.61
N HIS A 3 35.15 -43.70 20.33
CA HIS A 3 35.44 -42.39 19.75
C HIS A 3 34.39 -41.37 20.22
N LEU A 4 34.81 -40.37 20.99
CA LEU A 4 34.07 -39.12 21.13
C LEU A 4 34.23 -38.30 19.85
N LEU A 5 33.11 -38.02 19.18
CA LEU A 5 33.02 -37.09 18.06
C LEU A 5 33.04 -35.65 18.60
N ARG A 6 33.97 -34.87 18.04
CA ARG A 6 34.31 -33.49 18.38
C ARG A 6 33.36 -32.55 17.62
N VAL A 7 32.67 -31.66 18.33
CA VAL A 7 31.83 -30.59 17.75
C VAL A 7 32.74 -29.49 17.17
N PRO A 8 32.52 -28.99 15.94
CA PRO A 8 33.32 -27.89 15.39
C PRO A 8 32.91 -26.53 15.96
N GLN A 9 33.88 -25.78 16.47
CA GLN A 9 33.75 -24.36 16.83
C GLN A 9 33.75 -23.50 15.57
N TYR A 10 32.66 -22.79 15.30
CA TYR A 10 32.63 -21.73 14.29
C TYR A 10 33.22 -20.44 14.86
N HIS A 11 34.32 -19.98 14.26
CA HIS A 11 34.92 -18.68 14.49
C HIS A 11 34.06 -17.59 13.83
N SER A 12 33.74 -16.54 14.58
CA SER A 12 33.08 -15.32 14.08
C SER A 12 34.11 -14.45 13.34
N PRO A 13 33.83 -13.94 12.12
CA PRO A 13 34.68 -12.94 11.48
C PRO A 13 34.46 -11.57 12.15
N GLN A 14 35.58 -10.93 12.48
CA GLN A 14 35.66 -9.58 13.06
C GLN A 14 35.14 -8.55 12.05
N LEU A 15 34.26 -7.64 12.49
CA LEU A 15 33.85 -6.48 11.73
C LEU A 15 35.00 -5.46 11.66
N GLU A 16 35.50 -5.21 10.45
CA GLU A 16 36.36 -4.07 10.15
C GLU A 16 35.55 -2.76 10.21
N THR A 17 36.06 -1.82 11.01
CA THR A 17 35.52 -0.48 11.21
C THR A 17 35.64 0.35 9.93
N HIS A 18 34.51 0.74 9.33
CA HIS A 18 34.49 1.69 8.22
C HIS A 18 34.73 3.12 8.72
N THR A 19 35.79 3.70 8.18
CA THR A 19 36.30 5.04 8.43
C THR A 19 35.32 6.11 7.95
N TYR A 20 34.97 7.01 8.87
CA TYR A 20 34.20 8.24 8.66
C TYR A 20 34.86 9.13 7.58
N MET A 21 34.18 9.35 6.46
CA MET A 21 34.54 10.38 5.47
C MET A 21 34.20 11.77 6.01
N LYS A 22 35.20 12.67 6.01
CA LYS A 22 35.08 14.07 6.46
C LYS A 22 34.26 14.93 5.49
N PRO A 23 33.54 15.97 5.98
CA PRO A 23 32.80 16.89 5.13
C PRO A 23 33.72 17.87 4.41
N VAL A 24 33.45 18.09 3.11
CA VAL A 24 34.13 19.06 2.24
C VAL A 24 33.67 20.48 2.61
N GLN A 25 34.62 21.35 2.93
CA GLN A 25 34.40 22.78 3.15
C GLN A 25 34.09 23.47 1.81
N VAL A 26 32.94 24.14 1.72
CA VAL A 26 32.63 25.07 0.63
C VAL A 26 33.04 26.47 1.08
N SER A 27 34.00 27.07 0.37
CA SER A 27 34.49 28.41 0.62
C SER A 27 33.53 29.47 0.05
N ALA A 28 33.22 30.46 0.87
CA ALA A 28 32.48 31.64 0.48
C ALA A 28 33.38 32.59 -0.32
N THR A 29 32.90 33.08 -1.46
CA THR A 29 33.46 34.28 -2.11
C THR A 29 32.36 35.27 -2.47
N ARG A 30 32.73 36.54 -2.29
CA ARG A 30 31.90 37.74 -2.25
C ARG A 30 31.40 38.18 -3.63
N SER A 31 30.23 38.81 -3.57
CA SER A 31 29.61 39.78 -4.48
C SER A 31 30.58 40.62 -5.34
N VAL A 32 30.23 40.76 -6.63
CA VAL A 32 30.51 41.97 -7.42
C VAL A 32 29.28 42.29 -8.27
N TYR A 33 28.66 43.44 -7.98
CA TYR A 33 27.65 44.07 -8.83
C TYR A 33 28.31 44.60 -10.11
N SER A 34 27.75 44.32 -11.28
CA SER A 34 27.94 45.19 -12.45
C SER A 34 26.64 45.30 -13.27
N LYS A 35 26.25 46.56 -13.50
CA LYS A 35 25.17 46.99 -14.40
C LYS A 35 25.57 46.67 -15.84
N ILE A 36 24.65 46.20 -16.69
CA ILE A 36 24.62 46.52 -18.14
C ILE A 36 23.20 46.30 -18.71
N SER A 37 22.83 47.28 -19.53
CA SER A 37 21.71 47.50 -20.46
C SER A 37 20.68 46.42 -20.75
N ILE A 38 19.43 46.90 -20.68
CA ILE A 38 18.22 46.40 -21.31
C ILE A 38 18.43 46.29 -22.83
N CYS A 39 18.34 45.07 -23.37
CA CYS A 39 18.05 44.84 -24.78
C CYS A 39 16.76 44.03 -24.86
N ARG A 40 15.71 44.64 -25.43
CA ARG A 40 14.41 44.02 -25.68
C ARG A 40 14.58 42.99 -26.79
N THR A 41 14.51 41.71 -26.44
CA THR A 41 14.33 40.63 -27.41
C THR A 41 13.02 39.91 -27.11
N LEU A 42 12.17 39.83 -28.13
CA LEU A 42 10.85 39.20 -28.11
C LEU A 42 10.98 37.72 -27.73
N VAL A 43 10.42 37.32 -26.58
CA VAL A 43 10.22 35.92 -26.21
C VAL A 43 8.91 35.45 -26.85
N PRO A 44 8.90 34.41 -27.69
CA PRO A 44 7.66 33.84 -28.18
C PRO A 44 6.93 33.16 -27.01
N ARG A 45 5.61 33.40 -26.92
CA ARG A 45 4.70 32.80 -25.94
C ARG A 45 4.98 31.30 -25.83
N SER A 46 5.52 30.89 -24.69
CA SER A 46 5.52 29.50 -24.27
C SER A 46 4.07 29.03 -24.20
N ILE A 47 3.73 28.05 -25.04
CA ILE A 47 2.49 27.29 -24.93
C ILE A 47 2.58 26.58 -23.57
N GLU A 48 1.84 27.09 -22.58
CA GLU A 48 1.50 26.31 -21.40
C GLU A 48 0.70 25.09 -21.90
N ARG A 49 1.40 23.98 -22.14
CA ARG A 49 0.75 22.68 -22.22
C ARG A 49 0.34 22.34 -20.80
N SER A 50 -0.87 22.74 -20.44
CA SER A 50 -1.61 22.13 -19.35
C SER A 50 -1.57 20.62 -19.59
N PHE A 51 -0.88 19.87 -18.73
CA PHE A 51 -1.11 18.43 -18.60
C PHE A 51 -2.52 18.28 -18.04
N ALA A 52 -3.51 18.33 -18.92
CA ALA A 52 -4.83 17.83 -18.63
C ALA A 52 -4.65 16.33 -18.39
N MET A 53 -4.71 15.92 -17.13
CA MET A 53 -4.98 14.52 -16.81
C MET A 53 -6.23 14.13 -17.59
N SER A 54 -6.07 13.22 -18.54
CA SER A 54 -7.18 12.61 -19.26
C SER A 54 -8.16 12.11 -18.21
N ALA A 55 -9.33 12.74 -18.14
CA ALA A 55 -10.44 12.27 -17.35
C ALA A 55 -10.72 10.84 -17.79
N SER A 56 -10.31 9.87 -16.98
CA SER A 56 -10.55 8.44 -17.23
C SER A 56 -12.01 8.25 -17.62
N SER A 57 -12.21 7.57 -18.74
CA SER A 57 -13.48 7.35 -19.41
C SER A 57 -14.62 6.98 -18.44
N LYS A 58 -15.82 7.46 -18.76
CA LYS A 58 -17.10 7.26 -18.04
C LYS A 58 -17.57 5.80 -17.93
N GLN A 59 -16.73 4.82 -18.24
CA GLN A 59 -17.09 3.40 -18.23
C GLN A 59 -16.58 2.71 -16.96
N PRO A 60 -17.37 1.76 -16.42
CA PRO A 60 -16.98 1.00 -15.24
C PRO A 60 -15.72 0.20 -15.52
N ARG A 61 -14.86 0.07 -14.50
CA ARG A 61 -13.71 -0.85 -14.57
C ARG A 61 -14.21 -2.28 -14.71
N ARG A 62 -13.68 -3.05 -15.66
CA ARG A 62 -14.11 -4.43 -15.90
C ARG A 62 -12.93 -5.33 -16.17
N PHE A 63 -13.00 -6.58 -15.73
CA PHE A 63 -12.04 -7.62 -16.10
C PHE A 63 -12.74 -8.89 -16.55
N ALA A 64 -12.13 -9.59 -17.52
CA ALA A 64 -12.64 -10.86 -18.00
C ALA A 64 -12.67 -11.91 -16.86
N PRO A 65 -13.62 -12.86 -16.90
CA PRO A 65 -13.68 -13.96 -15.94
C PRO A 65 -12.38 -14.79 -15.91
N LEU A 66 -11.97 -15.24 -14.73
CA LEU A 66 -10.80 -16.12 -14.56
C LEU A 66 -11.12 -17.62 -14.63
N LYS A 67 -12.40 -18.02 -14.69
CA LYS A 67 -12.81 -19.42 -14.76
C LYS A 67 -12.42 -20.06 -16.09
N GLU A 68 -12.03 -21.34 -16.06
CA GLU A 68 -11.76 -22.10 -17.29
C GLU A 68 -13.04 -22.20 -18.14
N GLY A 69 -12.91 -21.98 -19.45
CA GLY A 69 -14.05 -21.91 -20.37
C GLY A 69 -14.85 -20.61 -20.31
N GLY A 70 -14.45 -19.63 -19.50
CA GLY A 70 -14.90 -18.25 -19.65
C GLY A 70 -14.45 -17.75 -21.03
N THR A 71 -15.39 -17.38 -21.89
CA THR A 71 -15.06 -16.80 -23.19
C THR A 71 -14.25 -15.52 -22.96
N ALA A 72 -13.07 -15.41 -23.58
CA ALA A 72 -12.42 -14.12 -23.70
C ALA A 72 -13.42 -13.18 -24.40
N VAL A 73 -14.01 -12.27 -23.63
CA VAL A 73 -14.99 -11.33 -24.17
C VAL A 73 -14.20 -10.26 -24.89
N ASP A 74 -14.40 -10.15 -26.20
CA ASP A 74 -13.72 -9.15 -27.02
C ASP A 74 -13.89 -7.76 -26.40
N GLY A 75 -12.76 -7.08 -26.18
CA GLY A 75 -12.71 -5.73 -25.61
C GLY A 75 -12.70 -5.64 -24.08
N VAL A 76 -12.82 -6.75 -23.33
CA VAL A 76 -12.68 -6.73 -21.86
C VAL A 76 -11.24 -7.06 -21.46
N PRO A 77 -10.55 -6.18 -20.68
CA PRO A 77 -9.16 -6.40 -20.34
C PRO A 77 -8.99 -7.59 -19.38
N THR A 78 -7.80 -8.19 -19.41
CA THR A 78 -7.42 -9.24 -18.46
C THR A 78 -6.80 -8.64 -17.21
N LEU A 79 -7.12 -9.20 -16.05
CA LEU A 79 -6.47 -8.87 -14.79
C LEU A 79 -5.03 -9.40 -14.80
N LYS A 80 -4.09 -8.58 -14.35
CA LYS A 80 -2.65 -8.93 -14.35
C LYS A 80 -2.04 -8.96 -12.95
N GLY A 81 -2.65 -8.31 -11.97
CA GLY A 81 -2.18 -8.30 -10.60
C GLY A 81 -3.14 -7.60 -9.64
N ILE A 82 -2.95 -7.84 -8.35
CA ILE A 82 -3.69 -7.21 -7.26
C ILE A 82 -2.69 -6.61 -6.27
N VAL A 83 -2.93 -5.37 -5.88
CA VAL A 83 -2.17 -4.66 -4.86
C VAL A 83 -3.04 -4.56 -3.61
N PHE A 84 -2.47 -4.92 -2.46
CA PHE A 84 -3.17 -4.93 -1.17
C PHE A 84 -2.60 -3.85 -0.24
N ASP A 85 -3.47 -3.19 0.52
CA ASP A 85 -3.03 -2.59 1.79
C ASP A 85 -2.77 -3.69 2.84
N VAL A 86 -2.25 -3.30 4.01
CA VAL A 86 -1.88 -4.22 5.08
C VAL A 86 -2.86 -4.13 6.25
N ASP A 87 -2.81 -3.05 7.05
CA ASP A 87 -3.68 -2.92 8.22
C ASP A 87 -5.13 -2.79 7.79
N GLY A 88 -6.03 -3.52 8.44
CA GLY A 88 -7.45 -3.55 8.06
C GLY A 88 -7.76 -4.32 6.78
N THR A 89 -6.74 -4.72 6.01
CA THR A 89 -6.90 -5.45 4.74
C THR A 89 -6.34 -6.86 4.78
N LEU A 90 -5.03 -7.04 5.00
CA LEU A 90 -4.42 -8.37 5.15
C LEU A 90 -4.47 -8.87 6.60
N CYS A 91 -4.45 -7.95 7.57
CA CYS A 91 -4.67 -8.26 8.99
C CYS A 91 -5.82 -7.41 9.54
N LEU A 92 -6.35 -7.83 10.68
CA LEU A 92 -7.32 -7.00 11.41
C LEU A 92 -6.68 -5.67 11.85
N PRO A 93 -7.42 -4.55 11.85
CA PRO A 93 -6.90 -3.27 12.30
C PRO A 93 -6.40 -3.35 13.75
N GLN A 94 -5.21 -2.78 14.01
CA GLN A 94 -4.61 -2.74 15.35
C GLN A 94 -4.59 -1.32 15.94
N ASN A 95 -5.62 -0.52 15.64
CA ASN A 95 -5.66 0.90 16.02
C ASN A 95 -5.53 1.14 17.54
N TYR A 96 -5.89 0.15 18.37
CA TYR A 96 -5.76 0.23 19.83
C TYR A 96 -4.30 0.43 20.27
N MET A 97 -3.31 -0.12 19.55
CA MET A 97 -1.91 -0.05 19.96
C MET A 97 -1.40 1.40 19.97
N PHE A 98 -1.86 2.24 19.03
CA PHE A 98 -1.49 3.66 19.02
C PHE A 98 -2.06 4.42 20.21
N ALA A 99 -3.25 4.03 20.71
CA ALA A 99 -3.79 4.60 21.93
C ALA A 99 -2.96 4.17 23.15
N GLU A 100 -2.53 2.90 23.20
CA GLU A 100 -1.65 2.40 24.26
C GLU A 100 -0.28 3.08 24.25
N MET A 101 0.33 3.26 23.08
CA MET A 101 1.61 3.98 22.92
C MET A 101 1.49 5.41 23.44
N ARG A 102 0.42 6.11 23.08
CA ARG A 102 0.14 7.46 23.55
C ARG A 102 -0.04 7.53 25.06
N ASN A 103 -0.78 6.59 25.63
CA ASN A 103 -0.95 6.50 27.08
C ASN A 103 0.38 6.20 27.81
N ALA A 104 1.20 5.29 27.26
CA ALA A 104 2.50 4.92 27.83
C ALA A 104 3.53 6.06 27.79
N LEU A 105 3.41 6.95 26.80
CA LEU A 105 4.20 8.17 26.64
C LEU A 105 3.54 9.41 27.27
N GLN A 106 2.31 9.29 27.79
CA GLN A 106 1.54 10.41 28.35
C GLN A 106 1.33 11.58 27.36
N ILE A 107 1.09 11.27 26.09
CA ILE A 107 0.84 12.27 25.04
C ILE A 107 -0.58 12.20 24.49
N GLU A 108 -1.09 13.35 24.04
CA GLU A 108 -2.40 13.44 23.42
C GLU A 108 -2.37 13.02 21.93
N LYS A 109 -3.55 12.82 21.35
CA LYS A 109 -3.75 12.39 19.97
C LYS A 109 -3.09 13.27 18.88
N PRO A 110 -3.06 14.61 18.95
CA PRO A 110 -2.50 15.43 17.86
C PRO A 110 -0.97 15.35 17.74
N THR A 111 -0.27 14.91 18.79
CA THR A 111 1.20 14.80 18.79
C THR A 111 1.63 13.55 18.02
N ASP A 112 2.66 13.59 17.17
CA ASP A 112 3.20 12.35 16.60
C ASP A 112 4.03 11.58 17.64
N ILE A 113 3.94 10.26 17.65
CA ILE A 113 4.61 9.40 18.65
C ILE A 113 6.12 9.49 18.50
N LEU A 114 6.64 9.39 17.28
CA LEU A 114 8.08 9.41 17.03
C LEU A 114 8.63 10.81 17.19
N ASP A 115 7.95 11.83 16.66
CA ASP A 115 8.38 13.22 16.84
C ASP A 115 8.48 13.57 18.33
N HIS A 116 7.52 13.15 19.15
CA HIS A 116 7.60 13.34 20.60
C HIS A 116 8.82 12.67 21.22
N ILE A 117 9.09 11.39 20.90
CA ILE A 117 10.24 10.68 21.45
C ILE A 117 11.54 11.43 21.12
N TYR A 118 11.69 11.93 19.90
CA TYR A 118 12.88 12.70 19.51
C TYR A 118 13.05 14.05 20.25
N THR A 119 11.99 14.58 20.87
CA THR A 119 12.10 15.78 21.72
C THR A 119 12.54 15.48 23.16
N LEU A 120 12.55 14.21 23.58
CA LEU A 120 12.96 13.82 24.93
C LEU A 120 14.49 13.91 25.11
N PRO A 121 14.98 14.08 26.35
CA PRO A 121 16.40 13.92 26.68
C PRO A 121 16.93 12.55 26.23
N PRO A 122 18.18 12.44 25.74
CA PRO A 122 18.74 11.20 25.21
C PRO A 122 18.59 9.98 26.14
N GLU A 123 18.69 10.20 27.45
CA GLU A 123 18.51 9.18 28.49
C GLU A 123 17.08 8.61 28.58
N ASP A 124 16.07 9.43 28.25
CA ASP A 124 14.65 9.04 28.29
C ASP A 124 14.18 8.46 26.96
N GLN A 125 14.88 8.75 25.85
CA GLN A 125 14.54 8.25 24.53
C GLN A 125 14.56 6.72 24.48
N GLU A 126 15.59 6.08 25.03
CA GLU A 126 15.69 4.61 25.00
C GLU A 126 14.58 3.96 25.83
N ILE A 127 14.21 4.56 26.97
CA ILE A 127 13.09 4.08 27.81
C ILE A 127 11.76 4.23 27.05
N ALA A 128 11.56 5.35 26.36
CA ALA A 128 10.37 5.60 25.55
C ALA A 128 10.29 4.62 24.37
N PHE A 129 11.38 4.41 23.64
CA PHE A 129 11.45 3.41 22.57
C PHE A 129 11.20 1.99 23.10
N GLN A 130 11.71 1.64 24.28
CA GLN A 130 11.43 0.32 24.87
C GLN A 130 9.93 0.11 25.12
N LYS A 131 9.23 1.10 25.69
CA LYS A 131 7.76 1.03 25.87
C LYS A 131 7.03 0.79 24.55
N ILE A 132 7.44 1.47 23.48
CA ILE A 132 6.87 1.27 22.14
C ILE A 132 7.14 -0.15 21.65
N ARG A 133 8.38 -0.64 21.77
CA ARG A 133 8.74 -2.01 21.36
C ARG A 133 7.91 -3.07 22.09
N ASP A 134 7.65 -2.89 23.39
CA ASP A 134 6.85 -3.84 24.18
C ASP A 134 5.39 -3.88 23.72
N ILE A 135 4.79 -2.72 23.43
CA ILE A 135 3.43 -2.61 22.89
C ILE A 135 3.37 -3.22 21.48
N GLU A 136 4.32 -2.91 20.61
CA GLU A 136 4.42 -3.49 19.26
C GLU A 136 4.57 -5.02 19.31
N SER A 137 5.38 -5.54 20.25
CA SER A 137 5.56 -6.98 20.43
C SER A 137 4.24 -7.67 20.82
N THR A 138 3.48 -7.04 21.72
CA THR A 138 2.16 -7.52 22.15
C THR A 138 1.15 -7.46 21.02
N ALA A 139 1.13 -6.36 20.27
CA ALA A 139 0.27 -6.18 19.11
C ALA A 139 0.60 -7.21 18.01
N CYS A 140 1.86 -7.42 17.69
CA CYS A 140 2.31 -8.44 16.73
C CYS A 140 1.90 -9.86 17.18
N SER A 141 1.97 -10.15 18.48
CA SER A 141 1.57 -11.45 19.04
C SER A 141 0.07 -11.71 18.87
N SER A 142 -0.77 -10.71 19.17
CA SER A 142 -2.24 -10.77 19.06
C SER A 142 -2.78 -10.52 17.65
N GLN A 143 -1.92 -10.15 16.70
CA GLN A 143 -2.29 -9.94 15.31
C GLN A 143 -2.97 -11.18 14.73
N ALA A 144 -4.05 -10.95 13.98
CA ALA A 144 -4.81 -11.98 13.29
C ALA A 144 -4.97 -11.61 11.81
N PRO A 145 -4.96 -12.60 10.90
CA PRO A 145 -5.17 -12.37 9.48
C PRO A 145 -6.64 -12.01 9.22
N GLN A 146 -6.88 -11.25 8.16
CA GLN A 146 -8.24 -10.96 7.73
C GLN A 146 -8.93 -12.25 7.21
N PRO A 147 -10.24 -12.47 7.48
CA PRO A 147 -10.93 -13.66 7.00
C PRO A 147 -10.88 -13.79 5.48
N GLY A 148 -10.67 -15.01 5.02
CA GLY A 148 -10.54 -15.33 3.59
C GLY A 148 -9.15 -15.06 3.00
N LEU A 149 -8.19 -14.57 3.79
CA LEU A 149 -6.83 -14.26 3.32
C LEU A 149 -6.16 -15.46 2.63
N LEU A 150 -5.99 -16.58 3.34
CA LEU A 150 -5.31 -17.75 2.81
C LEU A 150 -6.01 -18.34 1.57
N PRO A 151 -7.34 -18.56 1.57
CA PRO A 151 -8.05 -18.99 0.37
C PRO A 151 -7.84 -18.07 -0.83
N LEU A 152 -7.91 -16.75 -0.64
CA LEU A 152 -7.66 -15.80 -1.73
C LEU A 152 -6.23 -15.91 -2.26
N MET A 153 -5.24 -15.95 -1.37
CA MET A 153 -3.83 -15.99 -1.75
C MET A 153 -3.48 -17.24 -2.56
N GLN A 154 -4.00 -18.41 -2.14
CA GLN A 154 -3.88 -19.68 -2.86
C GLN A 154 -4.59 -19.63 -4.22
N TYR A 155 -5.80 -19.06 -4.27
CA TYR A 155 -6.53 -18.90 -5.53
C TYR A 155 -5.75 -18.03 -6.54
N LEU A 156 -5.17 -16.93 -6.08
CA LEU A 156 -4.37 -16.04 -6.94
C LEU A 156 -3.11 -16.73 -7.47
N ASP A 157 -2.46 -17.61 -6.67
CA ASP A 157 -1.36 -18.44 -7.15
C ASP A 157 -1.80 -19.38 -8.27
N LEU A 158 -2.91 -20.09 -8.07
CA LEU A 158 -3.46 -21.01 -9.08
C LEU A 158 -3.79 -20.31 -10.40
N LYS A 159 -4.21 -19.05 -10.35
CA LYS A 159 -4.53 -18.23 -11.53
C LYS A 159 -3.34 -17.41 -12.05
N CYS A 160 -2.15 -17.59 -11.48
CA CYS A 160 -0.94 -16.84 -11.83
C CYS A 160 -1.13 -15.31 -11.77
N ILE A 161 -1.94 -14.83 -10.81
CA ILE A 161 -2.17 -13.40 -10.59
C ILE A 161 -1.09 -12.86 -9.66
N ARG A 162 -0.40 -11.80 -10.12
CA ARG A 162 0.66 -11.15 -9.34
C ARG A 162 0.09 -10.45 -8.12
N LYS A 163 0.82 -10.51 -7.01
CA LYS A 163 0.42 -9.94 -5.71
C LYS A 163 1.47 -8.92 -5.28
N GLY A 164 1.03 -7.71 -4.95
CA GLY A 164 1.88 -6.64 -4.45
C GLY A 164 1.28 -5.99 -3.21
N ILE A 165 2.07 -5.18 -2.52
CA ILE A 165 1.63 -4.42 -1.34
C ILE A 165 1.85 -2.92 -1.58
N CYS A 166 0.90 -2.11 -1.14
CA CYS A 166 1.07 -0.66 -1.00
C CYS A 166 0.49 -0.20 0.34
N THR A 167 1.38 0.04 1.30
CA THR A 167 1.02 0.36 2.68
C THR A 167 1.72 1.62 3.16
N ARG A 168 1.18 2.20 4.25
CA ARG A 168 1.83 3.27 5.01
C ARG A 168 2.64 2.72 6.19
N ASN A 169 2.86 1.41 6.29
CA ASN A 169 3.71 0.80 7.32
C ASN A 169 5.18 0.78 6.96
N PHE A 170 6.05 0.74 7.95
CA PHE A 170 7.46 0.42 7.76
C PHE A 170 7.65 -1.05 7.34
N ASN A 171 8.83 -1.40 6.85
CA ASN A 171 9.14 -2.76 6.38
C ASN A 171 8.98 -3.83 7.48
N VAL A 172 9.33 -3.50 8.73
CA VAL A 172 9.35 -4.48 9.83
C VAL A 172 7.96 -5.08 10.12
N PRO A 173 6.88 -4.29 10.37
CA PRO A 173 5.54 -4.84 10.54
C PRO A 173 5.06 -5.69 9.36
N VAL A 174 5.38 -5.27 8.12
CA VAL A 174 4.99 -6.00 6.91
C VAL A 174 5.67 -7.37 6.87
N ASN A 175 6.99 -7.40 7.09
CA ASN A 175 7.75 -8.66 7.08
C ASN A 175 7.30 -9.62 8.19
N LEU A 176 6.99 -9.10 9.38
CA LEU A 176 6.44 -9.91 10.47
C LEU A 176 5.08 -10.53 10.08
N LEU A 177 4.16 -9.74 9.52
CA LEU A 177 2.88 -10.25 9.03
C LEU A 177 3.06 -11.34 7.96
N LEU A 178 3.90 -11.08 6.96
CA LEU A 178 4.14 -12.03 5.87
C LEU A 178 4.76 -13.33 6.39
N SER A 179 5.78 -13.25 7.23
CA SER A 179 6.42 -14.43 7.82
C SER A 179 5.47 -15.26 8.70
N LYS A 180 4.58 -14.59 9.44
CA LYS A 180 3.64 -15.23 10.37
C LYS A 180 2.47 -15.89 9.66
N PHE A 181 1.90 -15.25 8.62
CA PHE A 181 0.64 -15.68 8.02
C PHE A 181 0.74 -16.12 6.57
N LEU A 182 1.78 -15.72 5.85
CA LEU A 182 1.95 -15.93 4.41
C LEU A 182 3.38 -16.39 4.05
N PRO A 183 3.98 -17.35 4.79
CA PRO A 183 5.41 -17.69 4.63
C PRO A 183 5.75 -18.24 3.23
N ASP A 184 4.79 -18.92 2.60
CA ASP A 184 4.99 -19.59 1.30
C ASP A 184 4.49 -18.74 0.11
N GLN A 185 4.11 -17.49 0.36
CA GLN A 185 3.47 -16.63 -0.63
C GLN A 185 4.46 -15.65 -1.25
N ILE A 186 4.48 -15.61 -2.58
CA ILE A 186 5.28 -14.62 -3.31
C ILE A 186 4.44 -13.34 -3.45
N ILE A 187 4.82 -12.32 -2.68
CA ILE A 187 4.23 -10.98 -2.73
C ILE A 187 5.33 -9.98 -3.02
N SER A 188 5.29 -9.39 -4.21
CA SER A 188 6.29 -8.44 -4.67
C SER A 188 5.77 -7.61 -5.85
N PRO A 189 6.03 -6.30 -5.89
CA PRO A 189 6.83 -5.55 -4.91
C PRO A 189 6.03 -5.17 -3.65
N ILE A 190 6.76 -4.81 -2.60
CA ILE A 190 6.22 -4.30 -1.34
C ILE A 190 6.57 -2.81 -1.26
N VAL A 191 5.57 -1.95 -1.42
CA VAL A 191 5.71 -0.50 -1.25
C VAL A 191 5.32 -0.13 0.17
N THR A 192 6.29 0.38 0.93
CA THR A 192 6.16 0.73 2.35
C THR A 192 6.22 2.24 2.56
N ARG A 193 6.19 2.66 3.82
CA ARG A 193 6.29 4.05 4.28
C ARG A 193 7.52 4.78 3.76
N ASP A 194 8.58 4.13 3.30
CA ASP A 194 9.75 4.85 2.78
C ASP A 194 9.54 5.37 1.35
N PHE A 195 8.55 4.82 0.64
CA PHE A 195 8.22 5.26 -0.71
C PHE A 195 7.46 6.60 -0.69
N ARG A 196 7.87 7.53 -1.57
CA ARG A 196 7.29 8.87 -1.67
C ARG A 196 6.83 9.17 -3.10
N PRO A 197 5.71 9.89 -3.25
CA PRO A 197 4.74 10.27 -2.21
C PRO A 197 3.93 9.06 -1.67
N PRO A 198 3.39 9.12 -0.43
CA PRO A 198 2.55 8.06 0.11
C PRO A 198 1.12 8.14 -0.43
N LYS A 199 0.30 7.09 -0.18
CA LYS A 199 -1.16 7.15 -0.37
C LYS A 199 -1.73 8.43 0.29
N PRO A 200 -2.71 9.12 -0.32
CA PRO A 200 -3.54 8.73 -1.47
C PRO A 200 -2.91 9.00 -2.86
N ASP A 201 -1.62 9.29 -2.94
CA ASP A 201 -0.94 9.42 -4.22
C ASP A 201 -0.81 8.07 -4.94
N PRO A 202 -1.03 7.98 -6.27
CA PRO A 202 -0.97 6.73 -7.02
C PRO A 202 0.45 6.16 -7.22
N ALA A 203 1.51 6.90 -6.91
CA ALA A 203 2.88 6.54 -7.26
C ALA A 203 3.30 5.14 -6.80
N GLY A 204 2.85 4.70 -5.61
CA GLY A 204 3.14 3.35 -5.10
C GLY A 204 2.52 2.23 -5.94
N ILE A 205 1.27 2.40 -6.39
CA ILE A 205 0.57 1.41 -7.23
C ILE A 205 1.16 1.42 -8.65
N LEU A 206 1.50 2.61 -9.17
CA LEU A 206 2.19 2.73 -10.47
C LEU A 206 3.59 2.10 -10.43
N HIS A 207 4.29 2.17 -9.30
CA HIS A 207 5.54 1.46 -9.09
C HIS A 207 5.34 -0.06 -9.13
N ASN A 208 4.32 -0.59 -8.45
CA ASN A 208 3.95 -2.00 -8.54
C ASN A 208 3.75 -2.44 -10.01
N ALA A 209 2.93 -1.69 -10.76
CA ALA A 209 2.70 -1.95 -12.18
C ALA A 209 4.00 -1.95 -13.00
N LYS A 210 4.86 -0.96 -12.79
CA LYS A 210 6.13 -0.82 -13.51
C LYS A 210 7.09 -1.98 -13.22
N THR A 211 7.22 -2.38 -11.96
CA THR A 211 8.05 -3.54 -11.56
C THR A 211 7.56 -4.84 -12.19
N TRP A 212 6.26 -4.92 -12.47
CA TRP A 212 5.63 -6.00 -13.22
C TRP A 212 5.70 -5.85 -14.74
N ASN A 213 6.49 -4.90 -15.25
CA ASN A 213 6.61 -4.54 -16.67
C ASN A 213 5.28 -4.15 -17.33
N LEU A 214 4.30 -3.73 -16.53
CA LEU A 214 3.06 -3.13 -17.02
C LEU A 214 3.32 -1.64 -17.15
N THR A 215 3.65 -1.19 -18.36
CA THR A 215 4.04 0.19 -18.63
C THR A 215 3.18 0.80 -19.73
N ARG A 216 3.04 2.12 -19.69
CA ARG A 216 2.46 2.93 -20.77
C ARG A 216 3.54 3.27 -21.79
N SER A 217 3.13 3.84 -22.92
CA SER A 217 4.05 4.28 -23.99
C SER A 217 5.07 5.32 -23.54
N ASP A 218 4.77 6.10 -22.50
CA ASP A 218 5.68 7.08 -21.89
C ASP A 218 6.62 6.47 -20.84
N GLY A 219 6.58 5.16 -20.60
CA GLY A 219 7.42 4.45 -19.63
C GLY A 219 6.95 4.56 -18.17
N SER A 220 5.80 5.22 -17.92
CA SER A 220 5.13 5.20 -16.62
C SER A 220 4.47 3.84 -16.37
N GLY A 221 4.21 3.50 -15.10
CA GLY A 221 3.47 2.28 -14.76
C GLY A 221 2.04 2.33 -15.29
N ASN A 222 1.49 1.19 -15.72
CA ASN A 222 0.11 1.06 -16.18
C ASN A 222 -0.71 0.19 -15.22
N ALA A 223 -1.58 0.83 -14.40
CA ALA A 223 -2.42 0.13 -13.45
C ALA A 223 -3.80 -0.27 -14.00
N GLU A 224 -4.10 -0.06 -15.30
CA GLU A 224 -5.41 -0.40 -15.90
C GLU A 224 -5.76 -1.89 -15.84
N HIS A 225 -4.74 -2.74 -15.64
CA HIS A 225 -4.89 -4.18 -15.48
C HIS A 225 -4.77 -4.65 -14.03
N LEU A 226 -4.90 -3.73 -13.06
CA LEU A 226 -4.71 -4.01 -11.64
C LEU A 226 -5.98 -3.73 -10.83
N ILE A 227 -6.07 -4.40 -9.69
CA ILE A 227 -7.01 -4.09 -8.61
C ILE A 227 -6.21 -3.58 -7.40
N MET A 228 -6.67 -2.50 -6.76
CA MET A 228 -6.26 -2.08 -5.43
C MET A 228 -7.32 -2.54 -4.42
N VAL A 229 -6.92 -3.36 -3.44
CA VAL A 229 -7.77 -3.80 -2.33
C VAL A 229 -7.32 -3.10 -1.05
N GLY A 230 -8.25 -2.44 -0.37
CA GLY A 230 -7.97 -1.71 0.86
C GLY A 230 -9.22 -1.46 1.69
N ASP A 231 -9.07 -0.94 2.90
CA ASP A 231 -10.19 -0.62 3.80
C ASP A 231 -10.33 0.91 4.04
N SER A 232 -9.45 1.73 3.48
CA SER A 232 -9.43 3.17 3.70
C SER A 232 -9.72 3.99 2.43
N ILE A 233 -10.08 5.26 2.62
CA ILE A 233 -10.25 6.21 1.51
C ILE A 233 -8.92 6.51 0.80
N ASP A 234 -7.80 6.39 1.50
CA ASP A 234 -6.47 6.55 0.94
C ASP A 234 -6.19 5.47 -0.11
N ASP A 235 -6.60 4.22 0.15
CA ASP A 235 -6.49 3.10 -0.80
C ASP A 235 -7.35 3.30 -2.03
N MET A 236 -8.62 3.63 -1.80
CA MET A 236 -9.59 3.83 -2.88
C MET A 236 -9.13 4.97 -3.79
N THR A 237 -8.68 6.08 -3.19
CA THR A 237 -8.21 7.25 -3.94
C THR A 237 -6.90 6.96 -4.68
N ALA A 238 -5.94 6.27 -4.06
CA ALA A 238 -4.69 5.90 -4.71
C ALA A 238 -4.94 4.96 -5.91
N GLY A 239 -5.76 3.92 -5.73
CA GLY A 239 -6.12 2.98 -6.80
C GLY A 239 -6.84 3.67 -7.94
N TYR A 240 -7.86 4.48 -7.63
CA TYR A 240 -8.61 5.25 -8.60
C TYR A 240 -7.71 6.17 -9.43
N ARG A 241 -6.83 6.94 -8.77
CA ARG A 241 -5.88 7.85 -9.44
C ARG A 241 -4.82 7.13 -10.26
N ALA A 242 -4.44 5.91 -9.87
CA ALA A 242 -3.51 5.09 -10.65
C ALA A 242 -4.14 4.56 -11.95
N GLY A 243 -5.48 4.55 -12.01
CA GLY A 243 -6.25 3.91 -13.06
C GLY A 243 -6.55 2.43 -12.80
N ALA A 244 -6.27 1.94 -11.59
CA ALA A 244 -6.66 0.60 -11.16
C ALA A 244 -8.17 0.54 -10.88
N ALA A 245 -8.71 -0.68 -10.88
CA ALA A 245 -9.97 -0.95 -10.22
C ALA A 245 -9.78 -0.96 -8.69
N THR A 246 -10.84 -0.69 -7.95
CA THR A 246 -10.79 -0.49 -6.50
C THR A 246 -11.81 -1.38 -5.78
N VAL A 247 -11.32 -2.14 -4.80
CA VAL A 247 -12.16 -3.02 -3.98
C VAL A 247 -12.03 -2.58 -2.53
N LEU A 248 -13.13 -2.05 -1.99
CA LEU A 248 -13.22 -1.71 -0.58
C LEU A 248 -13.54 -2.98 0.21
N LEU A 249 -12.67 -3.32 1.15
CA LEU A 249 -12.98 -4.27 2.21
C LEU A 249 -13.79 -3.55 3.29
N VAL A 250 -15.11 -3.73 3.23
CA VAL A 250 -16.06 -2.96 4.03
C VAL A 250 -16.25 -3.56 5.43
N ASN A 251 -16.40 -2.67 6.40
CA ASN A 251 -16.70 -2.96 7.79
C ASN A 251 -17.60 -1.83 8.34
N GLU A 252 -17.99 -1.93 9.61
CA GLU A 252 -18.94 -0.99 10.23
C GLU A 252 -18.41 0.44 10.29
N VAL A 253 -17.08 0.63 10.40
CA VAL A 253 -16.48 1.96 10.56
C VAL A 253 -16.27 2.67 9.21
N ASN A 254 -16.08 1.92 8.13
CA ASN A 254 -15.82 2.45 6.79
C ASN A 254 -17.00 2.31 5.82
N ALA A 255 -18.17 1.85 6.29
CA ALA A 255 -19.36 1.62 5.46
C ALA A 255 -19.76 2.81 4.58
N HIS A 256 -19.55 4.04 5.07
CA HIS A 256 -19.80 5.27 4.33
C HIS A 256 -18.96 5.41 3.05
N LEU A 257 -17.80 4.74 2.98
CA LEU A 257 -16.95 4.71 1.78
C LEU A 257 -17.49 3.81 0.70
N ALA A 258 -18.43 2.90 1.00
CA ALA A 258 -18.97 1.99 0.00
C ALA A 258 -19.49 2.79 -1.21
N THR A 259 -20.22 3.87 -0.98
CA THR A 259 -20.79 4.75 -2.02
C THR A 259 -19.83 5.81 -2.56
N HIS A 260 -18.56 5.79 -2.15
CA HIS A 260 -17.59 6.76 -2.62
C HIS A 260 -17.31 6.58 -4.11
N GLU A 261 -17.06 7.68 -4.80
CA GLU A 261 -16.86 7.70 -6.25
C GLU A 261 -15.55 7.02 -6.73
N HIS A 262 -14.67 6.71 -5.77
CA HIS A 262 -13.40 6.00 -5.96
C HIS A 262 -13.50 4.52 -5.58
N THR A 263 -14.71 4.00 -5.35
CA THR A 263 -14.94 2.61 -4.94
C THR A 263 -15.74 1.90 -6.02
N ASP A 264 -15.09 0.98 -6.73
CA ASP A 264 -15.72 0.20 -7.80
C ASP A 264 -16.56 -0.94 -7.24
N LEU A 265 -16.08 -1.64 -6.20
CA LEU A 265 -16.72 -2.82 -5.62
C LEU A 265 -16.47 -2.90 -4.11
N CYS A 266 -17.38 -3.56 -3.38
CA CYS A 266 -17.23 -3.81 -1.95
C CYS A 266 -17.33 -5.32 -1.65
N ILE A 267 -16.52 -5.79 -0.70
CA ILE A 267 -16.54 -7.14 -0.13
C ILE A 267 -16.42 -7.05 1.40
N SER A 268 -16.94 -8.02 2.16
CA SER A 268 -16.73 -8.10 3.63
C SER A 268 -15.54 -8.93 4.05
N ARG A 269 -15.17 -9.86 3.17
CA ARG A 269 -14.15 -10.88 3.40
C ARG A 269 -13.34 -11.03 2.13
N LEU A 270 -12.05 -11.36 2.28
CA LEU A 270 -11.14 -11.44 1.14
C LEU A 270 -11.51 -12.57 0.17
N ASP A 271 -12.06 -13.68 0.67
CA ASP A 271 -12.44 -14.83 -0.15
C ASP A 271 -13.68 -14.58 -1.04
N GLU A 272 -14.50 -13.57 -0.76
CA GLU A 272 -15.58 -13.14 -1.66
C GLU A 272 -15.06 -12.64 -3.01
N LEU A 273 -13.83 -12.11 -3.04
CA LEU A 273 -13.19 -11.65 -4.27
C LEU A 273 -12.97 -12.82 -5.25
N ILE A 274 -12.85 -14.06 -4.78
CA ILE A 274 -12.69 -15.24 -5.65
C ILE A 274 -13.88 -15.36 -6.60
N GLN A 275 -15.10 -15.30 -6.06
CA GLN A 275 -16.31 -15.45 -6.87
C GLN A 275 -16.50 -14.27 -7.83
N VAL A 276 -16.07 -13.06 -7.44
CA VAL A 276 -16.06 -11.89 -8.33
C VAL A 276 -15.10 -12.15 -9.50
N LEU A 277 -13.89 -12.61 -9.22
CA LEU A 277 -12.88 -12.87 -10.26
C LEU A 277 -13.28 -14.03 -11.19
N GLU A 278 -13.87 -15.10 -10.66
CA GLU A 278 -14.35 -16.23 -11.45
C GLU A 278 -15.48 -15.85 -12.42
N ASN A 279 -16.33 -14.87 -12.07
CA ASN A 279 -17.46 -14.45 -12.91
C ASN A 279 -17.16 -13.24 -13.80
N GLY A 280 -16.01 -12.60 -13.61
CA GLY A 280 -15.67 -11.34 -14.24
C GLY A 280 -15.92 -10.18 -13.29
N PHE A 281 -14.94 -9.29 -13.22
CA PHE A 281 -15.03 -8.10 -12.40
C PHE A 281 -15.82 -7.03 -13.14
N GLU A 282 -16.75 -6.38 -12.45
CA GLU A 282 -17.44 -5.19 -12.94
C GLU A 282 -17.64 -4.18 -11.80
N GLY A 283 -17.01 -3.01 -11.97
CA GLY A 283 -17.12 -1.87 -11.08
C GLY A 283 -18.38 -1.04 -11.31
N ARG A 284 -18.64 -0.08 -10.41
CA ARG A 284 -19.72 0.89 -10.55
C ARG A 284 -19.50 1.85 -11.75
N VAL A 285 -20.61 2.33 -12.33
CA VAL A 285 -20.64 3.47 -13.26
C VAL A 285 -20.89 4.76 -12.45
N LYS A 286 -20.18 5.85 -12.75
CA LYS A 286 -20.43 7.15 -12.10
C LYS A 286 -21.76 7.78 -12.58
N VAL A 287 -22.60 8.15 -11.59
CA VAL A 287 -23.75 9.07 -11.55
C VAL A 287 -25.07 8.61 -12.18
N GLY A 288 -26.07 8.35 -11.32
CA GLY A 288 -27.51 8.43 -11.66
C GLY A 288 -28.36 7.25 -11.21
N GLU A 289 -27.76 6.07 -10.99
CA GLU A 289 -28.50 4.87 -10.58
C GLU A 289 -28.07 4.43 -9.19
N GLU A 290 -29.07 4.19 -8.34
CA GLU A 290 -28.90 3.56 -7.03
C GLU A 290 -28.24 2.20 -7.21
N SER A 291 -26.92 2.15 -7.03
CA SER A 291 -26.17 0.91 -7.22
C SER A 291 -26.50 -0.10 -6.11
N ASN A 292 -26.66 -1.37 -6.49
CA ASN A 292 -26.77 -2.56 -5.64
C ASN A 292 -25.60 -2.72 -4.65
N THR A 293 -24.58 -1.87 -4.69
CA THR A 293 -23.43 -1.95 -3.79
C THR A 293 -23.71 -1.34 -2.42
N LYS A 294 -24.68 -0.41 -2.27
CA LYS A 294 -25.21 -0.04 -0.95
C LYS A 294 -25.95 -1.23 -0.34
N GLU A 295 -26.84 -1.87 -1.10
CA GLU A 295 -27.47 -3.12 -0.68
C GLU A 295 -26.47 -4.24 -0.42
N ARG A 296 -25.41 -4.38 -1.22
CA ARG A 296 -24.35 -5.38 -0.96
C ARG A 296 -23.60 -5.03 0.30
N ALA A 297 -23.20 -3.78 0.52
CA ALA A 297 -22.55 -3.35 1.76
C ALA A 297 -23.48 -3.55 2.97
N GLU A 298 -24.77 -3.22 2.85
CA GLU A 298 -25.77 -3.46 3.88
C GLU A 298 -26.00 -4.96 4.11
N LYS A 299 -26.16 -5.79 3.07
CA LYS A 299 -26.24 -7.26 3.18
C LYS A 299 -24.99 -7.86 3.82
N VAL A 300 -23.83 -7.37 3.42
CA VAL A 300 -22.51 -7.72 3.96
C VAL A 300 -22.45 -7.41 5.46
N LEU A 301 -22.90 -6.23 5.89
CA LEU A 301 -22.86 -5.82 7.30
C LEU A 301 -23.98 -6.46 8.13
N VAL A 302 -25.15 -6.72 7.54
CA VAL A 302 -26.30 -7.37 8.20
C VAL A 302 -26.03 -8.85 8.46
N GLY A 303 -25.33 -9.55 7.55
CA GLY A 303 -24.95 -10.96 7.72
C GLY A 303 -23.90 -11.25 8.81
N ARG A 304 -23.43 -10.22 9.54
CA ARG A 304 -22.52 -10.36 10.70
C ARG A 304 -23.24 -10.43 12.06
N LYS A 305 -24.57 -10.21 12.11
CA LYS A 305 -25.34 -10.16 13.37
C LYS A 305 -25.89 -11.51 13.85
N ASP A 306 -25.69 -12.58 13.07
CA ASP A 306 -26.07 -13.96 13.40
C ASP A 306 -24.83 -14.83 13.67
#